data_AF-A0A3M6F8S4-F1
#
_entry.id   AF-A0A3M6F8S4-F1
#
_cell.length_a   1.000
_cell.length_b   1.000
_cell.length_c   1.000
_cell.angle_alpha   90.00
_cell.angle_beta   90.00
_cell.angle_gamma   90.00
#
_symmetry.space_group_name_H-M   'P 1'
#
loop_
_entity.id
_entity.type
_entity.pdbx_description
1 polymer ?
#
loop_
_entity_poly.entity_id
_entity_poly.type
_entity_poly.pdbx_seq_one_letter_code
_entity_poly.pdbx_strand_id
1 'polypeptide(L)'
;MRNNQPITQHERTFPAEQRLISTTDTRGMITYCNDAFVDISGYSEAELLGAAHNTVRHPDVPPAVFEHMWTTLKAGQPWMGIVKNRCKNGDHYWVNAYVTPMLENRKVVGFESVRIKPTAEQIRRAEALYARINKGKSAIPNRDKWLPILQDWLPFILVSQLSFLIGVWLNSQWGFALAAALSVPLGLLGLSWQQRGTKRLLRLAEQTTSDPLIAQMYTDSRGPQARLEMSILSQEARLKTCLTRLQDTAEHLTSQARQSNSLANASSTGLERQRVETEQVAAAINQMAATTQEVASHVNRAADATQQANELTRRGRDIA
;
A
#
# COMPACT_ATOMS: atom_id res chain seq x y z
N MET A 1 15.53 -24.44 -12.72
CA MET A 1 14.98 -23.06 -12.57
C MET A 1 15.05 -22.34 -13.91
N ARG A 2 14.04 -21.55 -14.27
CA ARG A 2 14.00 -20.80 -15.55
C ARG A 2 15.11 -19.73 -15.56
N ASN A 3 15.94 -19.75 -16.59
CA ASN A 3 17.00 -18.75 -16.83
C ASN A 3 16.55 -17.87 -18.01
N ASN A 4 16.06 -16.66 -17.71
CA ASN A 4 15.53 -15.76 -18.73
C ASN A 4 16.67 -14.97 -19.38
N GLN A 5 17.04 -15.37 -20.60
CA GLN A 5 18.00 -14.68 -21.47
C GLN A 5 17.27 -14.15 -22.71
N PRO A 6 17.79 -13.13 -23.41
CA PRO A 6 19.01 -12.36 -23.12
C PRO A 6 18.81 -11.28 -22.05
N ILE A 7 19.91 -10.79 -21.46
CA ILE A 7 19.96 -9.60 -20.60
C ILE A 7 20.87 -8.51 -21.20
N THR A 8 20.46 -7.24 -21.13
CA THR A 8 21.18 -6.10 -21.71
C THR A 8 22.04 -5.36 -20.68
N GLN A 9 21.82 -5.62 -19.38
CA GLN A 9 22.40 -4.90 -18.24
C GLN A 9 22.06 -3.39 -18.19
N HIS A 10 21.09 -2.94 -18.98
CA HIS A 10 20.54 -1.60 -18.89
C HIS A 10 19.45 -1.55 -17.81
N GLU A 11 19.55 -0.61 -16.87
CA GLU A 11 18.57 -0.43 -15.79
C GLU A 11 17.43 0.50 -16.24
N ARG A 12 16.20 0.01 -16.19
CA ARG A 12 14.98 0.80 -16.23
C ARG A 12 14.57 1.19 -14.81
N THR A 13 14.22 2.45 -14.63
CA THR A 13 13.78 3.00 -13.35
C THR A 13 12.33 3.50 -13.42
N PHE A 14 11.72 3.70 -12.26
CA PHE A 14 10.36 4.23 -12.13
C PHE A 14 10.30 5.27 -10.97
N PRO A 15 9.26 6.12 -10.90
CA PRO A 15 9.06 7.09 -9.81
C PRO A 15 8.94 6.44 -8.43
N ALA A 16 9.31 7.16 -7.38
CA ALA A 16 9.34 6.63 -6.01
C ALA A 16 7.92 6.45 -5.41
N GLU A 17 6.96 7.23 -5.91
CA GLU A 17 5.55 7.23 -5.50
C GLU A 17 4.78 6.08 -6.16
N GLN A 18 5.23 5.62 -7.32
CA GLN A 18 4.59 4.54 -8.06
C GLN A 18 4.72 3.21 -7.32
N ARG A 19 3.70 2.36 -7.42
CA ARG A 19 3.65 1.02 -6.84
C ARG A 19 3.46 0.01 -7.96
N LEU A 20 4.28 -1.03 -7.98
CA LEU A 20 4.09 -2.16 -8.90
C LEU A 20 3.36 -3.27 -8.17
N ILE A 21 2.14 -3.57 -8.59
CA ILE A 21 1.24 -4.49 -7.92
C ILE A 21 1.03 -5.70 -8.81
N SER A 22 1.10 -6.90 -8.23
CA SER A 22 0.65 -8.12 -8.88
C SER A 22 0.09 -9.08 -7.86
N THR A 23 -0.95 -9.82 -8.23
CA THR A 23 -1.42 -10.97 -7.47
C THR A 23 -1.22 -12.25 -8.28
N THR A 24 -1.11 -13.36 -7.55
CA THR A 24 -0.89 -14.69 -8.13
C THR A 24 -1.80 -15.73 -7.48
N ASP A 25 -2.08 -16.81 -8.20
CA ASP A 25 -2.66 -18.03 -7.61
C ASP A 25 -1.64 -18.76 -6.70
N THR A 26 -2.06 -19.84 -6.04
CA THR A 26 -1.18 -20.65 -5.17
C THR A 26 -0.03 -21.33 -5.91
N ARG A 27 -0.08 -21.40 -7.25
CA ARG A 27 0.99 -21.94 -8.11
C ARG A 27 1.94 -20.84 -8.60
N GLY A 28 1.69 -19.58 -8.28
CA GLY A 28 2.49 -18.44 -8.70
C GLY A 28 2.17 -17.94 -10.11
N MET A 29 0.99 -18.27 -10.64
CA MET A 29 0.49 -17.75 -11.92
C MET A 29 -0.16 -16.39 -11.67
N ILE A 30 0.20 -15.37 -12.45
CA ILE A 30 -0.30 -14.00 -12.27
C ILE A 30 -1.81 -13.97 -12.56
N THR A 31 -2.59 -13.49 -11.61
CA THR A 31 -4.04 -13.33 -11.72
C THR A 31 -4.45 -11.86 -11.90
N TYR A 32 -3.58 -10.94 -11.51
CA TYR A 32 -3.74 -9.50 -11.74
C TYR A 32 -2.39 -8.80 -11.73
N CYS A 33 -2.27 -7.73 -12.50
CA CYS A 33 -1.20 -6.75 -12.39
C CYS A 33 -1.71 -5.36 -12.74
N ASN A 34 -1.13 -4.31 -12.16
CA ASN A 34 -1.48 -2.94 -12.51
C ASN A 34 -0.66 -2.41 -13.71
N ASP A 35 -1.15 -1.35 -14.34
CA ASP A 35 -0.53 -0.70 -15.51
C ASP A 35 0.95 -0.36 -15.27
N ALA A 36 1.28 0.11 -14.06
CA ALA A 36 2.66 0.40 -13.68
C ALA A 36 3.60 -0.80 -13.84
N PHE A 37 3.13 -2.01 -13.51
CA PHE A 37 3.90 -3.24 -13.67
C PHE A 37 4.01 -3.65 -15.14
N VAL A 38 2.95 -3.47 -15.93
CA VAL A 38 2.94 -3.68 -17.38
C VAL A 38 4.00 -2.79 -18.03
N ASP A 39 3.96 -1.48 -17.76
CA ASP A 39 4.85 -0.47 -18.33
C ASP A 39 6.34 -0.74 -18.07
N ILE A 40 6.71 -0.97 -16.80
CA ILE A 40 8.10 -1.17 -16.41
C ILE A 40 8.65 -2.53 -16.86
N SER A 41 7.79 -3.56 -16.95
CA SER A 41 8.21 -4.88 -17.40
C SER A 41 8.31 -4.97 -18.94
N GLY A 42 7.55 -4.15 -19.66
CA GLY A 42 7.48 -4.16 -21.12
C GLY A 42 6.74 -5.37 -21.70
N TYR A 43 6.08 -6.17 -20.86
CA TYR A 43 5.10 -7.17 -21.30
C TYR A 43 3.73 -6.52 -21.38
N SER A 44 2.89 -6.98 -22.31
CA SER A 44 1.48 -6.61 -22.29
C SER A 44 0.74 -7.31 -21.15
N GLU A 45 -0.37 -6.73 -20.69
CA GLU A 45 -1.23 -7.36 -19.68
C GLU A 45 -1.65 -8.77 -20.09
N ALA A 46 -2.06 -8.96 -21.35
CA ALA A 46 -2.45 -10.26 -21.88
C ALA A 46 -1.32 -11.32 -21.84
N GLU A 47 -0.05 -10.91 -21.93
CA GLU A 47 1.10 -11.81 -21.77
C GLU A 47 1.42 -12.12 -20.31
N LEU A 48 1.06 -11.23 -19.39
CA LEU A 48 1.30 -11.39 -17.97
C LEU A 48 0.20 -12.21 -17.30
N LEU A 49 -1.06 -11.95 -17.63
CA LEU A 49 -2.19 -12.68 -17.06
C LEU A 49 -2.11 -14.17 -17.41
N GLY A 50 -2.19 -15.02 -16.38
CA GLY A 50 -2.05 -16.46 -16.52
C GLY A 50 -0.62 -16.94 -16.78
N ALA A 51 0.39 -16.06 -16.82
CA ALA A 51 1.80 -16.45 -16.92
C ALA A 51 2.41 -16.66 -15.53
N ALA A 52 3.43 -17.51 -15.45
CA ALA A 52 4.17 -17.69 -14.20
C ALA A 52 4.92 -16.41 -13.85
N HIS A 53 4.87 -15.97 -12.58
CA HIS A 53 5.54 -14.75 -12.13
C HIS A 53 7.06 -14.77 -12.38
N ASN A 54 7.66 -15.97 -12.43
CA ASN A 54 9.07 -16.15 -12.80
C ASN A 54 9.43 -15.70 -14.23
N THR A 55 8.48 -15.27 -15.05
CA THR A 55 8.71 -14.67 -16.37
C THR A 55 9.52 -13.38 -16.29
N VAL A 56 9.38 -12.60 -15.21
CA VAL A 56 10.19 -11.40 -14.96
C VAL A 56 11.46 -11.66 -14.15
N ARG A 57 11.81 -12.92 -13.88
CA ARG A 57 12.98 -13.27 -13.08
C ARG A 57 14.27 -12.87 -13.79
N HIS A 58 15.17 -12.19 -13.07
CA HIS A 58 16.53 -11.94 -13.54
C HIS A 58 17.48 -13.09 -13.15
N PRO A 59 18.38 -13.55 -14.04
CA PRO A 59 19.35 -14.62 -13.75
C PRO A 59 20.31 -14.32 -12.59
N ASP A 60 20.70 -13.06 -12.40
CA ASP A 60 21.57 -12.63 -11.29
C ASP A 60 21.02 -12.91 -9.89
N VAL A 61 19.69 -13.02 -9.75
CA VAL A 61 19.08 -13.27 -8.43
C VAL A 61 19.29 -14.74 -8.06
N PRO A 62 20.03 -15.03 -6.97
CA PRO A 62 20.38 -16.40 -6.60
C PRO A 62 19.12 -17.26 -6.34
N PRO A 63 19.13 -18.54 -6.73
CA PRO A 63 18.09 -19.51 -6.38
C PRO A 63 17.67 -19.50 -4.90
N ALA A 64 18.65 -19.40 -3.99
CA ALA A 64 18.43 -19.41 -2.55
C ALA A 64 17.54 -18.26 -2.04
N VAL A 65 17.54 -17.10 -2.73
CA VAL A 65 16.67 -15.96 -2.37
C VAL A 65 15.20 -16.32 -2.62
N PHE A 66 14.90 -16.95 -3.75
CA PHE A 66 13.55 -17.40 -4.07
C PHE A 66 13.12 -18.58 -3.21
N GLU A 67 14.03 -19.50 -2.89
CA GLU A 67 13.75 -20.61 -1.97
C GLU A 67 13.37 -20.08 -0.59
N HIS A 68 14.11 -19.11 -0.06
CA HIS A 68 13.76 -18.45 1.19
C HIS A 68 12.40 -17.77 1.10
N MET A 69 12.13 -17.01 0.02
CA MET A 69 10.83 -16.38 -0.21
C MET A 69 9.67 -17.39 -0.16
N TRP A 70 9.77 -18.48 -0.93
CA TRP A 70 8.70 -19.48 -0.98
C TRP A 70 8.54 -20.23 0.34
N THR A 71 9.62 -20.52 1.06
CA THR A 71 9.55 -21.12 2.39
C THR A 71 8.82 -20.20 3.37
N THR A 72 9.14 -18.89 3.37
CA THR A 72 8.46 -17.90 4.21
C THR A 72 6.97 -17.79 3.88
N LEU A 73 6.63 -17.66 2.60
CA LEU A 73 5.25 -17.48 2.15
C LEU A 73 4.39 -18.73 2.42
N LYS A 74 4.95 -19.93 2.24
CA LYS A 74 4.26 -21.20 2.54
C LYS A 74 4.04 -21.40 4.05
N ALA A 75 4.86 -20.79 4.90
CA ALA A 75 4.64 -20.73 6.34
C ALA A 75 3.56 -19.69 6.75
N GLY A 76 2.90 -19.05 5.78
CA GLY A 76 1.88 -18.04 6.03
C GLY A 76 2.45 -16.69 6.50
N GLN A 77 3.76 -16.49 6.37
CA GLN A 77 4.44 -15.26 6.78
C GLN A 77 4.69 -14.35 5.58
N PRO A 78 4.63 -13.02 5.77
CA PRO A 78 5.01 -12.08 4.72
C PRO A 78 6.52 -12.18 4.44
N TRP A 79 6.90 -11.92 3.20
CA TRP A 79 8.30 -11.87 2.78
C TRP A 79 8.66 -10.47 2.26
N MET A 80 9.86 -10.00 2.61
CA MET A 80 10.39 -8.74 2.09
C MET A 80 11.81 -8.94 1.54
N GLY A 81 12.09 -8.34 0.39
CA GLY A 81 13.44 -8.37 -0.16
C GLY A 81 13.63 -7.45 -1.36
N ILE A 82 14.88 -7.02 -1.54
CA ILE A 82 15.32 -6.38 -2.78
C ILE A 82 15.44 -7.46 -3.84
N VAL A 83 14.91 -7.24 -5.05
CA VAL A 83 14.91 -8.19 -6.17
C VAL A 83 15.23 -7.46 -7.48
N LYS A 84 16.10 -8.06 -8.29
CA LYS A 84 16.35 -7.65 -9.68
C LYS A 84 15.40 -8.42 -10.59
N ASN A 85 14.62 -7.70 -11.40
CA ASN A 85 13.72 -8.29 -12.39
C ASN A 85 14.17 -7.94 -13.80
N ARG A 86 13.82 -8.80 -14.76
CA ARG A 86 14.14 -8.66 -16.18
C ARG A 86 12.89 -8.21 -16.95
N CYS A 87 13.04 -7.18 -17.77
CA CYS A 87 12.06 -6.71 -18.75
C CYS A 87 11.99 -7.62 -19.97
N LYS A 88 10.92 -7.54 -20.77
CA LYS A 88 10.75 -8.33 -22.00
C LYS A 88 11.94 -8.19 -22.97
N ASN A 89 12.40 -6.96 -23.17
CA ASN A 89 13.52 -6.59 -24.05
C ASN A 89 14.92 -7.00 -23.52
N GLY A 90 15.02 -7.53 -22.29
CA GLY A 90 16.29 -7.90 -21.66
C GLY A 90 16.88 -6.85 -20.73
N ASP A 91 16.30 -5.65 -20.65
CA ASP A 91 16.64 -4.68 -19.60
C ASP A 91 16.26 -5.22 -18.22
N HIS A 92 16.62 -4.49 -17.16
CA HIS A 92 16.28 -4.89 -15.81
C HIS A 92 15.78 -3.72 -14.96
N TYR A 93 15.11 -4.02 -13.87
CA TYR A 93 14.67 -3.05 -12.88
C TYR A 93 14.77 -3.65 -11.49
N TRP A 94 15.04 -2.79 -10.51
CA TRP A 94 15.13 -3.19 -9.10
C TRP A 94 13.85 -2.84 -8.36
N VAL A 95 13.44 -3.75 -7.47
CA VAL A 95 12.29 -3.54 -6.59
C VAL A 95 12.64 -3.88 -5.16
N ASN A 96 12.12 -3.14 -4.20
CA ASN A 96 11.90 -3.64 -2.84
C ASN A 96 10.50 -4.25 -2.79
N ALA A 97 10.43 -5.58 -2.77
CA ALA A 97 9.19 -6.33 -2.84
C ALA A 97 8.73 -6.68 -1.42
N TYR A 98 7.46 -6.39 -1.14
CA TYR A 98 6.72 -6.91 0.01
C TYR A 98 5.65 -7.86 -0.50
N VAL A 99 5.69 -9.12 -0.07
CA VAL A 99 4.81 -10.20 -0.56
C VAL A 99 4.03 -10.78 0.61
N THR A 100 2.71 -10.84 0.48
CA THR A 100 1.79 -11.31 1.52
C THR A 100 0.96 -12.49 0.99
N PRO A 101 0.74 -13.54 1.79
CA PRO A 101 -0.24 -14.57 1.45
C PRO A 101 -1.65 -14.00 1.55
N MET A 102 -2.46 -14.20 0.51
CA MET A 102 -3.89 -13.89 0.52
C MET A 102 -4.63 -15.07 1.13
N LEU A 103 -5.45 -14.79 2.15
CA LEU A 103 -6.17 -15.80 2.91
C LEU A 103 -7.68 -15.69 2.66
N GLU A 104 -8.29 -16.81 2.32
CA GLU A 104 -9.74 -16.97 2.28
C GLU A 104 -10.13 -18.14 3.18
N ASN A 105 -11.03 -17.93 4.14
CA ASN A 105 -11.43 -18.96 5.12
C ASN A 105 -10.22 -19.65 5.81
N ARG A 106 -9.18 -18.87 6.16
CA ARG A 106 -7.90 -19.33 6.74
C ARG A 106 -7.05 -20.24 5.84
N LYS A 107 -7.36 -20.33 4.55
CA LYS A 107 -6.55 -21.04 3.55
C LYS A 107 -5.87 -20.03 2.61
N VAL A 108 -4.61 -20.30 2.26
CA VAL A 108 -3.90 -19.47 1.28
C VAL A 108 -4.50 -19.73 -0.10
N VAL A 109 -5.02 -18.68 -0.73
CA VAL A 109 -5.61 -18.73 -2.08
C VAL A 109 -4.71 -18.12 -3.15
N GLY A 110 -3.66 -17.42 -2.72
CA GLY A 110 -2.72 -16.78 -3.62
C GLY A 110 -1.73 -15.90 -2.87
N PHE A 111 -0.96 -15.12 -3.62
CA PHE A 111 0.00 -14.16 -3.06
C PHE A 111 -0.16 -12.80 -3.73
N GLU A 112 -0.09 -11.75 -2.92
CA GLU A 112 -0.05 -10.37 -3.38
C GLU A 112 1.36 -9.81 -3.20
N SER A 113 1.85 -9.06 -4.18
CA SER A 113 3.12 -8.35 -4.07
C SER A 113 2.94 -6.87 -4.38
N VAL A 114 3.33 -6.03 -3.41
CA VAL A 114 3.49 -4.59 -3.59
C VAL A 114 4.97 -4.28 -3.62
N ARG A 115 5.40 -3.55 -4.66
CA ARG A 115 6.80 -3.24 -4.91
C ARG A 115 7.02 -1.74 -5.01
N ILE A 116 8.08 -1.29 -4.37
CA ILE A 116 8.53 0.11 -4.39
C ILE A 116 9.94 0.20 -4.98
N LYS A 117 10.33 1.40 -5.40
CA LYS A 117 11.69 1.69 -5.82
C LYS A 117 12.64 1.55 -4.61
N PRO A 118 13.67 0.70 -4.69
CA PRO A 118 14.68 0.61 -3.64
C PRO A 118 15.65 1.79 -3.71
N THR A 119 16.31 2.07 -2.59
CA THR A 119 17.38 3.08 -2.58
C THR A 119 18.65 2.53 -3.23
N ALA A 120 19.52 3.41 -3.75
CA ALA A 120 20.80 3.01 -4.34
C ALA A 120 21.66 2.17 -3.37
N GLU A 121 21.64 2.51 -2.09
CA GLU A 121 22.37 1.76 -1.06
C GLU A 121 21.79 0.35 -0.82
N GLN A 122 20.46 0.19 -0.93
CA GLN A 122 19.81 -1.12 -0.86
C GLN A 122 20.19 -2.00 -2.07
N ILE A 123 20.22 -1.42 -3.28
CA ILE A 123 20.66 -2.11 -4.50
C ILE A 123 22.10 -2.58 -4.34
N ARG A 124 23.02 -1.68 -3.97
CA ARG A 124 24.43 -2.00 -3.76
C ARG A 124 24.65 -3.15 -2.77
N ARG A 125 23.88 -3.17 -1.67
CA ARG A 125 23.91 -4.25 -0.67
C ARG A 125 23.38 -5.57 -1.23
N ALA A 126 22.28 -5.52 -1.99
CA ALA A 126 21.69 -6.70 -2.63
C ALA A 126 22.65 -7.31 -3.66
N GLU A 127 23.28 -6.49 -4.51
CA GLU A 127 24.28 -6.94 -5.49
C GLU A 127 25.47 -7.65 -4.82
N ALA A 128 26.03 -7.04 -3.78
CA ALA A 128 27.13 -7.63 -3.02
C ALA A 128 26.73 -8.98 -2.37
N LEU A 129 25.51 -9.06 -1.85
CA LEU A 129 24.94 -10.28 -1.28
C LEU A 129 24.77 -11.37 -2.37
N TYR A 130 24.18 -11.01 -3.51
CA TYR A 130 23.94 -11.93 -4.61
C TYR A 130 25.24 -12.47 -5.20
N ALA A 131 26.22 -11.59 -5.46
CA ALA A 131 27.54 -11.98 -5.93
C ALA A 131 28.24 -12.94 -4.96
N ARG A 132 27.99 -12.81 -3.66
CA ARG A 132 28.54 -13.70 -2.63
C ARG A 132 27.87 -15.07 -2.66
N ILE A 133 26.54 -15.12 -2.70
CA ILE A 133 25.76 -16.36 -2.76
C ILE A 133 26.05 -17.12 -4.06
N ASN A 134 26.08 -16.43 -5.20
CA ASN A 134 26.36 -17.05 -6.51
C ASN A 134 27.79 -17.61 -6.59
N LYS A 135 28.74 -17.12 -5.78
CA LYS A 135 30.09 -17.71 -5.61
C LYS A 135 30.13 -18.89 -4.62
N GLY A 136 28.98 -19.39 -4.17
CA GLY A 136 28.87 -20.49 -3.21
C GLY A 136 29.25 -20.11 -1.77
N LYS A 137 29.41 -18.82 -1.46
CA LYS A 137 29.74 -18.36 -0.10
C LYS A 137 28.46 -18.13 0.72
N SER A 138 28.53 -18.34 2.03
CA SER A 138 27.44 -18.01 2.97
C SER A 138 26.94 -16.58 2.78
N ALA A 139 25.62 -16.39 2.74
CA ALA A 139 24.95 -15.09 2.62
C ALA A 139 25.47 -14.08 3.64
N ILE A 140 25.57 -14.49 4.90
CA ILE A 140 26.14 -13.69 5.98
C ILE A 140 27.64 -14.02 6.09
N PRO A 141 28.54 -13.03 5.96
CA PRO A 141 29.96 -13.20 6.24
C PRO A 141 30.20 -13.72 7.66
N ASN A 142 31.12 -14.67 7.84
CA ASN A 142 31.47 -15.16 9.18
C ASN A 142 31.93 -14.02 10.09
N ARG A 143 32.67 -13.04 9.58
CA ARG A 143 33.07 -11.86 10.35
C ARG A 143 31.85 -11.14 10.96
N ASP A 144 30.72 -11.05 10.26
CA ASP A 144 29.54 -10.32 10.76
C ASP A 144 28.83 -11.09 11.89
N LYS A 145 29.12 -12.39 12.07
CA LYS A 145 28.62 -13.18 13.20
C LYS A 145 29.47 -13.01 14.47
N TRP A 146 30.80 -12.95 14.34
CA TRP A 146 31.73 -12.94 15.49
C TRP A 146 32.25 -11.54 15.84
N LEU A 147 32.32 -10.62 14.86
CA LEU A 147 32.81 -9.26 15.07
C LEU A 147 31.96 -8.46 16.06
N PRO A 148 30.61 -8.53 16.06
CA PRO A 148 29.82 -7.86 17.08
C PRO A 148 30.12 -8.38 18.49
N ILE A 149 30.25 -9.71 18.63
CA ILE A 149 30.63 -10.34 19.90
C ILE A 149 32.01 -9.83 20.33
N LEU A 150 32.99 -9.86 19.43
CA LEU A 150 34.32 -9.33 19.75
C LEU A 150 34.27 -7.86 20.14
N GLN A 151 33.52 -7.03 19.42
CA GLN A 151 33.36 -5.61 19.72
C GLN A 151 32.73 -5.40 21.10
N ASP A 152 31.69 -6.16 21.45
CA ASP A 152 31.04 -6.07 22.76
C ASP A 152 32.00 -6.44 23.90
N TRP A 153 32.86 -7.43 23.70
CA TRP A 153 33.81 -7.89 24.72
C TRP A 153 35.14 -7.13 24.74
N LEU A 154 35.50 -6.44 23.64
CA LEU A 154 36.79 -5.76 23.48
C LEU A 154 37.10 -4.75 24.61
N PRO A 155 36.17 -3.90 25.06
CA PRO A 155 36.43 -2.99 26.18
C PRO A 155 36.79 -3.74 27.47
N PHE A 156 36.09 -4.85 27.77
CA PHE A 156 36.35 -5.65 28.97
C PHE A 156 37.69 -6.37 28.89
N ILE A 157 38.03 -6.92 27.71
CA ILE A 157 39.32 -7.56 27.47
C ILE A 157 40.46 -6.55 27.62
N LEU A 158 40.35 -5.37 27.01
CA LEU A 158 41.38 -4.32 27.09
C LEU A 158 41.58 -3.84 28.53
N VAL A 159 40.50 -3.62 29.27
CA VAL A 159 40.55 -3.23 30.68
C VAL A 159 41.22 -4.32 31.52
N SER A 160 40.83 -5.58 31.34
CA SER A 160 41.40 -6.72 32.08
C SER A 160 42.90 -6.87 31.80
N GLN A 161 43.32 -6.81 30.54
CA GLN A 161 44.73 -6.94 30.15
C GLN A 161 45.57 -5.77 30.66
N LEU A 162 45.05 -4.54 30.57
CA LEU A 162 45.75 -3.35 31.07
C LEU A 162 45.89 -3.39 32.60
N SER A 163 44.83 -3.78 33.31
CA SER A 163 44.85 -3.97 34.76
C SER A 163 45.86 -5.05 35.19
N PHE A 164 45.92 -6.18 34.45
CA PHE A 164 46.90 -7.23 34.73
C PHE A 164 48.35 -6.74 34.52
N LEU A 165 48.62 -6.01 33.43
CA LEU A 165 49.95 -5.47 33.14
C LEU A 165 50.41 -4.45 34.20
N ILE A 166 49.52 -3.56 34.66
CA ILE A 166 49.82 -2.60 35.73
C ILE A 166 50.16 -3.33 37.04
N GLY A 167 49.40 -4.38 37.38
CA GLY A 167 49.63 -5.18 38.58
C GLY A 167 50.99 -5.89 38.56
N VAL A 168 51.36 -6.50 37.43
CA VAL A 168 52.66 -7.17 37.26
C VAL A 168 53.82 -6.17 37.25
N TRP A 169 53.67 -5.03 36.56
CA TRP A 169 54.74 -4.02 36.45
C TRP A 169 55.10 -3.37 37.79
N LEU A 170 54.10 -3.11 38.63
CA LEU A 170 54.31 -2.50 39.95
C LEU A 170 54.83 -3.49 41.01
N ASN A 171 54.76 -4.80 40.74
CA ASN A 171 55.21 -5.90 41.60
C ASN A 171 54.85 -5.73 43.10
N SER A 172 53.69 -5.13 43.38
CA SER A 172 53.23 -4.72 44.71
C SER A 172 51.74 -4.96 44.82
N GLN A 173 51.27 -5.31 46.02
CA GLN A 173 49.84 -5.45 46.32
C GLN A 173 49.05 -4.16 46.00
N TRP A 174 49.71 -3.01 46.11
CA TRP A 174 49.15 -1.71 45.75
C TRP A 174 48.94 -1.53 44.24
N GLY A 175 49.73 -2.22 43.41
CA GLY A 175 49.57 -2.19 41.95
C GLY A 175 48.31 -2.89 41.48
N PHE A 176 47.98 -4.03 42.09
CA PHE A 176 46.70 -4.71 41.85
C PHE A 176 45.51 -3.91 42.38
N ALA A 177 45.65 -3.23 43.53
CA ALA A 177 44.60 -2.35 44.05
C ALA A 177 44.32 -1.16 43.11
N LEU A 178 45.36 -0.51 42.58
CA LEU A 178 45.23 0.57 41.60
C LEU A 178 44.60 0.08 40.29
N ALA A 179 45.04 -1.09 39.81
CA ALA A 179 44.49 -1.73 38.62
C ALA A 179 42.99 -2.07 38.76
N ALA A 180 42.56 -2.54 39.94
CA ALA A 180 41.15 -2.79 40.25
C ALA A 180 40.35 -1.46 40.28
N ALA A 181 40.89 -0.43 40.93
CA ALA A 181 40.25 0.89 41.00
C ALA A 181 40.04 1.53 39.62
N LEU A 182 41.00 1.40 38.70
CA LEU A 182 40.90 1.92 37.34
C LEU A 182 39.99 1.07 36.42
N SER A 183 39.83 -0.22 36.71
CA SER A 183 38.99 -1.10 35.89
C SER A 183 37.50 -0.75 35.93
N VAL A 184 37.00 -0.25 37.06
CA VAL A 184 35.60 0.15 37.26
C VAL A 184 35.18 1.31 36.34
N PRO A 185 35.85 2.49 36.34
CA PRO A 185 35.48 3.60 35.46
C PRO A 185 35.67 3.27 33.97
N LEU A 186 36.70 2.50 33.61
CA LEU A 186 36.90 2.05 32.23
C LEU A 186 35.81 1.05 31.79
N GLY A 187 35.37 0.16 32.68
CA GLY A 187 34.24 -0.73 32.43
C GLY A 187 32.93 0.04 32.23
N LEU A 188 32.66 1.07 33.03
CA LEU A 188 31.51 1.95 32.87
C LEU A 188 31.55 2.72 31.53
N LEU A 189 32.74 3.18 31.11
CA LEU A 189 32.92 3.79 29.78
C LEU A 189 32.65 2.77 28.66
N GLY A 190 33.12 1.53 28.81
CA GLY A 190 32.83 0.43 27.87
C GLY A 190 31.33 0.14 27.73
N LEU A 191 30.62 0.04 28.85
CA LEU A 191 29.15 -0.12 28.87
C LEU A 191 28.44 1.07 28.20
N SER A 192 28.90 2.30 28.44
CA SER A 192 28.33 3.49 27.81
C SER A 192 28.54 3.50 26.28
N TRP A 193 29.66 2.95 25.81
CA TRP A 193 29.97 2.80 24.40
C TRP A 193 29.08 1.74 23.75
N GLN A 194 28.86 0.59 24.40
CA GLN A 194 27.96 -0.46 23.93
C GLN A 194 26.52 0.05 23.77
N GLN A 195 26.04 0.88 24.70
CA GLN A 195 24.71 1.48 24.64
C GLN A 195 24.52 2.49 23.50
N ARG A 196 25.57 2.92 22.79
CA ARG A 196 25.45 3.87 21.66
C ARG A 196 24.60 3.29 20.53
N GLY A 197 24.70 1.98 20.27
CA GLY A 197 23.91 1.31 19.23
C GLY A 197 22.40 1.40 19.51
N THR A 198 21.98 1.01 20.71
CA THR A 198 20.58 1.07 21.14
C THR A 198 20.06 2.51 21.17
N LYS A 199 20.87 3.47 21.63
CA LYS A 199 20.51 4.90 21.60
C LYS A 199 20.34 5.43 20.18
N ARG A 200 21.16 4.98 19.22
CA ARG A 200 21.00 5.33 17.80
C ARG A 200 19.70 4.77 17.23
N LEU A 201 19.37 3.51 17.52
CA LEU A 201 18.10 2.89 17.11
C LEU A 201 16.91 3.63 17.72
N LEU A 202 17.02 4.00 19.00
CA LEU A 202 15.99 4.77 19.68
C LEU A 202 15.74 6.13 19.04
N ARG A 203 16.79 6.84 18.58
CA ARG A 203 16.61 8.10 17.82
C ARG A 203 15.85 7.93 16.52
N LEU A 204 15.97 6.76 15.86
CA LEU A 204 15.18 6.45 14.67
C LEU A 204 13.71 6.16 15.03
N ALA A 205 13.48 5.60 16.22
CA ALA A 205 12.16 5.27 16.76
C ALA A 205 11.45 6.44 17.47
N GLU A 206 12.19 7.49 17.87
CA GLU A 206 11.72 8.64 18.65
C GLU A 206 10.64 9.48 17.95
N GLN A 207 10.45 9.29 16.64
CA GLN A 207 9.31 9.86 15.91
C GLN A 207 7.96 9.21 16.31
N THR A 208 7.99 8.16 17.13
CA THR A 208 6.83 7.47 17.69
C THR A 208 6.75 7.67 19.21
N THR A 209 5.55 7.53 19.78
CA THR A 209 5.32 7.52 21.23
C THR A 209 6.26 6.52 21.91
N SER A 210 7.30 7.03 22.56
CA SER A 210 8.37 6.27 23.19
C SER A 210 8.63 6.77 24.61
N ASP A 211 7.57 7.21 25.28
CA ASP A 211 7.60 7.77 26.63
C ASP A 211 8.11 6.71 27.63
N PRO A 212 9.14 7.02 28.43
CA PRO A 212 9.76 6.06 29.35
C PRO A 212 8.85 5.65 30.52
N LEU A 213 7.91 6.49 30.95
CA LEU A 213 6.95 6.15 32.00
C LEU A 213 5.90 5.19 31.44
N ILE A 214 5.34 5.53 30.28
CA ILE A 214 4.30 4.72 29.64
C ILE A 214 4.85 3.34 29.27
N ALA A 215 6.09 3.25 28.80
CA ALA A 215 6.73 1.99 28.44
C ALA A 215 6.69 0.94 29.58
N GLN A 216 6.76 1.37 30.85
CA GLN A 216 6.71 0.46 32.00
C GLN A 216 5.38 -0.28 32.14
N MET A 217 4.30 0.21 31.53
CA MET A 217 3.00 -0.46 31.53
C MET A 217 2.89 -1.57 30.47
N TYR A 218 3.81 -1.62 29.50
CA TYR A 218 3.70 -2.51 28.33
C TYR A 218 4.82 -3.56 28.26
N THR A 219 5.90 -3.41 29.03
CA THR A 219 7.04 -4.34 28.99
C THR A 219 7.79 -4.39 30.32
N ASP A 220 8.39 -5.55 30.62
CA ASP A 220 9.30 -5.77 31.74
C ASP A 220 10.73 -5.23 31.46
N SER A 221 11.01 -4.89 30.19
CA SER A 221 12.28 -4.30 29.78
C SER A 221 12.51 -2.94 30.43
N ARG A 222 13.78 -2.51 30.52
CA ARG A 222 14.18 -1.24 31.16
C ARG A 222 14.92 -0.30 30.22
N GLY A 223 14.81 1.00 30.49
CA GLY A 223 15.59 2.03 29.82
C GLY A 223 15.35 2.10 28.29
N PRO A 224 16.42 2.22 27.46
CA PRO A 224 16.28 2.32 26.01
C PRO A 224 15.59 1.13 25.33
N GLN A 225 15.70 -0.08 25.91
CA GLN A 225 15.05 -1.28 25.36
C GLN A 225 13.53 -1.20 25.53
N ALA A 226 13.06 -0.79 26.72
CA ALA A 226 11.63 -0.59 26.99
C ALA A 226 10.99 0.40 26.02
N ARG A 227 11.68 1.53 25.77
CA ARG A 227 11.22 2.56 24.83
C ARG A 227 11.16 2.06 23.39
N LEU A 228 12.09 1.19 22.99
CA LEU A 228 12.10 0.59 21.64
C LEU A 228 10.96 -0.41 21.47
N GLU A 229 10.73 -1.29 22.44
CA GLU A 229 9.59 -2.22 22.44
C GLU A 229 8.26 -1.47 22.41
N MET A 230 8.12 -0.44 23.25
CA MET A 230 6.94 0.44 23.25
C MET A 230 6.73 1.10 21.89
N SER A 231 7.80 1.54 21.21
CA SER A 231 7.69 2.11 19.87
C SER A 231 7.15 1.09 18.85
N ILE A 232 7.53 -0.18 18.95
CA ILE A 232 7.04 -1.23 18.04
C ILE A 232 5.56 -1.49 18.31
N LEU A 233 5.18 -1.68 19.59
CA LEU A 233 3.78 -1.87 20.00
C LEU A 233 2.90 -0.68 19.59
N SER A 234 3.42 0.54 19.73
CA SER A 234 2.72 1.76 19.32
C SER A 234 2.51 1.82 17.80
N GLN A 235 3.50 1.43 16.99
CA GLN A 235 3.34 1.36 15.53
C GLN A 235 2.31 0.29 15.12
N GLU A 236 2.31 -0.87 15.78
CA GLU A 236 1.31 -1.91 15.54
C GLU A 236 -0.10 -1.42 15.89
N ALA A 237 -0.27 -0.77 17.04
CA ALA A 237 -1.54 -0.18 17.45
C ALA A 237 -2.00 0.91 16.48
N ARG A 238 -1.08 1.74 15.96
CA ARG A 238 -1.37 2.77 14.96
C ARG A 238 -1.81 2.17 13.62
N LEU A 239 -1.14 1.11 13.16
CA LEU A 239 -1.55 0.37 11.95
C LEU A 239 -2.93 -0.26 12.14
N LYS A 240 -3.18 -0.91 13.28
CA LYS A 240 -4.49 -1.49 13.60
C LYS A 240 -5.59 -0.44 13.63
N THR A 241 -5.32 0.71 14.27
CA THR A 241 -6.26 1.85 14.29
C THR A 241 -6.55 2.38 12.90
N CYS A 242 -5.52 2.53 12.07
CA CYS A 242 -5.67 2.96 10.68
C CYS A 242 -6.55 1.98 9.88
N LEU A 243 -6.28 0.67 10.01
CA LEU A 243 -7.06 -0.37 9.35
C LEU A 243 -8.52 -0.37 9.81
N THR A 244 -8.78 -0.27 11.12
CA THR A 244 -10.14 -0.16 11.64
C THR A 244 -10.86 1.07 11.09
N ARG A 245 -10.19 2.23 11.02
CA ARG A 245 -10.78 3.45 10.43
C ARG A 245 -11.05 3.31 8.92
N LEU A 246 -10.16 2.65 8.19
CA LEU A 246 -10.36 2.37 6.76
C LEU A 246 -11.54 1.43 6.54
N GLN A 247 -11.66 0.39 7.37
CA GLN A 247 -12.80 -0.53 7.31
C GLN A 247 -14.12 0.19 7.60
N ASP A 248 -14.18 0.96 8.68
CA ASP A 248 -15.35 1.76 9.06
C ASP A 248 -15.74 2.75 7.95
N THR A 249 -14.76 3.43 7.35
CA THR A 249 -14.99 4.32 6.20
C THR A 249 -15.52 3.57 4.98
N ALA A 250 -15.01 2.37 4.69
CA ALA A 250 -15.48 1.55 3.57
C ALA A 250 -16.92 1.06 3.77
N GLU A 251 -17.29 0.69 5.00
CA GLU A 251 -18.66 0.32 5.38
C GLU A 251 -19.62 1.51 5.21
N HIS A 252 -19.22 2.70 5.69
CA HIS A 252 -19.97 3.94 5.48
C HIS A 252 -20.15 4.28 3.99
N LEU A 253 -19.08 4.19 3.21
CA LEU A 253 -19.12 4.46 1.77
C LEU A 253 -20.02 3.47 1.02
N THR A 254 -20.00 2.20 1.42
CA THR A 254 -20.89 1.17 0.86
C THR A 254 -22.36 1.46 1.19
N SER A 255 -22.66 1.86 2.43
CA SER A 255 -24.01 2.26 2.85
C SER A 255 -24.50 3.47 2.07
N GLN A 256 -23.66 4.50 1.93
CA GLN A 256 -23.99 5.71 1.18
C GLN A 256 -24.21 5.41 -0.31
N ALA A 257 -23.38 4.55 -0.92
CA ALA A 257 -23.58 4.12 -2.30
C ALA A 257 -24.93 3.41 -2.50
N ARG A 258 -25.35 2.56 -1.56
CA ARG A 258 -26.68 1.91 -1.60
C ARG A 258 -27.81 2.93 -1.49
N GLN A 259 -27.69 3.91 -0.60
CA GLN A 259 -28.68 4.98 -0.46
C GLN A 259 -28.79 5.83 -1.73
N SER A 260 -27.65 6.23 -2.31
CA SER A 260 -27.61 6.97 -3.58
C SER A 260 -28.26 6.17 -4.71
N ASN A 261 -28.01 4.85 -4.79
CA ASN A 261 -28.66 3.99 -5.77
C ASN A 261 -30.19 3.92 -5.58
N SER A 262 -30.66 3.83 -4.34
CA SER A 262 -32.10 3.85 -4.05
C SER A 262 -32.74 5.19 -4.42
N LEU A 263 -32.07 6.31 -4.12
CA LEU A 263 -32.56 7.63 -4.46
C LEU A 263 -32.62 7.84 -5.98
N ALA A 264 -31.57 7.42 -6.70
CA ALA A 264 -31.54 7.48 -8.16
C ALA A 264 -32.70 6.70 -8.79
N ASN A 265 -33.00 5.49 -8.29
CA ASN A 265 -34.15 4.71 -8.75
C ASN A 265 -35.49 5.39 -8.46
N ALA A 266 -35.66 5.98 -7.26
CA ALA A 266 -36.86 6.72 -6.91
C ALA A 266 -37.04 7.96 -7.80
N SER A 267 -35.96 8.71 -8.05
CA SER A 267 -35.98 9.86 -8.97
C SER A 267 -36.30 9.45 -10.40
N SER A 268 -35.72 8.36 -10.91
CA SER A 268 -36.04 7.85 -12.25
C SER A 268 -37.52 7.49 -12.37
N THR A 269 -38.09 6.86 -11.33
CA THR A 269 -39.53 6.51 -11.30
C THR A 269 -40.41 7.75 -11.23
N GLY A 270 -40.00 8.76 -10.43
CA GLY A 270 -40.69 10.04 -10.33
C GLY A 270 -40.68 10.83 -11.63
N LEU A 271 -39.55 10.85 -12.35
CA LEU A 271 -39.43 11.49 -13.66
C LEU A 271 -40.34 10.84 -14.70
N GLU A 272 -40.44 9.51 -14.70
CA GLU A 272 -41.34 8.83 -15.64
C GLU A 272 -42.81 9.14 -15.35
N ARG A 273 -43.19 9.23 -14.07
CA ARG A 273 -44.54 9.67 -13.67
C ARG A 273 -44.82 11.11 -14.10
N GLN A 274 -43.88 12.02 -13.84
CA GLN A 274 -44.00 13.42 -14.24
C GLN A 274 -44.10 13.57 -15.76
N ARG A 275 -43.37 12.75 -16.51
CA ARG A 275 -43.45 12.72 -17.98
C ARG A 275 -44.86 12.32 -18.45
N VAL A 276 -45.44 11.26 -17.88
CA VAL A 276 -46.82 10.83 -18.20
C VAL A 276 -47.84 11.91 -17.86
N GLU A 277 -47.71 12.57 -16.69
CA GLU A 277 -48.57 13.69 -16.32
C GLU A 277 -48.43 14.87 -17.28
N THR A 278 -47.20 15.16 -17.73
CA THR A 278 -46.94 16.21 -18.72
C THR A 278 -47.56 15.88 -20.08
N GLU A 279 -47.50 14.62 -20.53
CA GLU A 279 -48.16 14.14 -21.75
C GLU A 279 -49.70 14.30 -21.65
N GLN A 280 -50.29 14.03 -20.49
CA GLN A 280 -51.74 14.23 -20.26
C GLN A 280 -52.13 15.71 -20.29
N VAL A 281 -51.34 16.59 -19.67
CA VAL A 281 -51.59 18.04 -19.71
C VAL A 281 -51.51 18.56 -21.15
N ALA A 282 -50.51 18.11 -21.92
CA ALA A 282 -50.40 18.47 -23.33
C ALA A 282 -51.61 18.00 -24.15
N ALA A 283 -52.11 16.78 -23.90
CA ALA A 283 -53.32 16.27 -24.54
C ALA A 283 -54.56 17.11 -24.20
N ALA A 284 -54.74 17.49 -22.93
CA ALA A 284 -55.85 18.34 -22.49
C ALA A 284 -55.78 19.74 -23.12
N ILE A 285 -54.59 20.34 -23.21
CA ILE A 285 -54.39 21.63 -23.90
C ILE A 285 -54.79 21.54 -25.38
N ASN A 286 -54.41 20.45 -26.06
CA ASN A 286 -54.81 20.23 -27.45
C ASN A 286 -56.33 20.11 -27.61
N GLN A 287 -57.02 19.39 -26.71
CA GLN A 287 -58.48 19.33 -26.70
C GLN A 287 -59.11 20.71 -26.45
N MET A 288 -58.62 21.46 -25.47
CA MET A 288 -59.11 22.82 -25.17
C MET A 288 -58.94 23.76 -26.36
N ALA A 289 -57.83 23.68 -27.07
CA ALA A 289 -57.60 24.46 -28.29
C ALA A 289 -58.65 24.11 -29.36
N ALA A 290 -58.97 22.83 -29.56
CA ALA A 290 -60.01 22.39 -30.48
C ALA A 290 -61.40 22.91 -30.05
N THR A 291 -61.75 22.81 -28.77
CA THR A 291 -63.05 23.33 -28.26
C THR A 291 -63.13 24.85 -28.42
N THR A 292 -62.04 25.58 -28.19
CA THR A 292 -61.97 27.03 -28.37
C THR A 292 -62.20 27.42 -29.83
N GLN A 293 -61.60 26.68 -30.77
CA GLN A 293 -61.81 26.85 -32.20
C GLN A 293 -63.28 26.60 -32.59
N GLU A 294 -63.89 25.57 -32.02
CA GLU A 294 -65.29 25.21 -32.26
C GLU A 294 -66.25 26.28 -31.71
N VAL A 295 -66.03 26.77 -30.48
CA VAL A 295 -66.78 27.89 -29.89
C VAL A 295 -66.64 29.15 -30.74
N ALA A 296 -65.42 29.49 -31.18
CA ALA A 296 -65.21 30.62 -32.07
C ALA A 296 -65.99 30.48 -33.40
N SER A 297 -66.04 29.27 -33.96
CA SER A 297 -66.85 28.98 -35.16
C SER A 297 -68.35 29.16 -34.91
N HIS A 298 -68.86 28.71 -33.76
CA HIS A 298 -70.27 28.90 -33.38
C HIS A 298 -70.63 30.37 -33.16
N VAL A 299 -69.75 31.13 -32.49
CA VAL A 299 -69.94 32.58 -32.31
C VAL A 299 -70.01 33.29 -33.65
N ASN A 300 -69.13 32.96 -34.61
CA ASN A 300 -69.18 33.52 -35.96
C ASN A 300 -70.49 33.18 -36.69
N ARG A 301 -70.92 31.90 -36.66
CA ARG A 301 -72.20 31.50 -37.29
C ARG A 301 -73.40 32.21 -36.65
N ALA A 302 -73.41 32.37 -35.33
CA ALA A 302 -74.47 33.07 -34.63
C ALA A 302 -74.50 34.56 -34.99
N ALA A 303 -73.33 35.20 -35.13
CA ALA A 303 -73.21 36.57 -35.61
C ALA A 303 -73.76 36.73 -37.04
N ASP A 304 -73.37 35.85 -37.97
CA ASP A 304 -73.88 35.85 -39.36
C ASP A 304 -75.41 35.67 -39.41
N ALA A 305 -75.95 34.71 -38.65
CA ALA A 305 -77.39 34.48 -38.58
C ALA A 305 -78.15 35.69 -38.00
N THR A 306 -77.58 36.33 -36.98
CA THR A 306 -78.15 37.55 -36.37
C THR A 306 -78.12 38.71 -37.37
N GLN A 307 -77.05 38.85 -38.15
CA GLN A 307 -76.93 39.86 -39.20
C GLN A 307 -77.95 39.63 -40.33
N GLN A 308 -78.12 38.39 -40.79
CA GLN A 308 -79.16 38.03 -41.76
C GLN A 308 -80.56 38.30 -41.24
N ALA A 309 -80.86 37.93 -39.98
CA ALA A 309 -82.15 38.21 -39.36
C ALA A 309 -82.43 39.73 -39.27
N ASN A 310 -81.40 40.53 -38.95
CA ASN A 310 -81.50 41.99 -38.93
C ASN A 310 -81.75 42.57 -40.33
N GLU A 311 -81.06 42.06 -41.36
CA GLU A 311 -81.31 42.46 -42.77
C GLU A 311 -82.72 42.10 -43.24
N LEU A 312 -83.22 40.90 -42.93
CA LEU A 312 -84.59 40.46 -43.21
C LEU A 312 -85.62 41.35 -42.51
N THR A 313 -85.38 41.70 -41.24
CA THR A 313 -86.25 42.61 -40.48
C THR A 313 -86.25 44.00 -41.10
N ARG A 314 -85.09 44.51 -41.55
CA ARG A 314 -84.99 45.79 -42.25
C ARG A 314 -85.75 45.77 -43.58
N ARG A 315 -85.55 44.73 -44.41
CA ARG A 315 -86.31 44.58 -45.67
C ARG A 315 -87.81 44.46 -45.44
N GLY A 316 -88.25 43.74 -44.40
CA GLY A 316 -89.66 43.67 -44.03
C GLY A 316 -90.25 45.02 -43.63
N ARG A 317 -89.44 45.89 -43.01
CA ARG A 317 -89.80 47.26 -42.66
C ARG A 317 -89.89 48.21 -43.87
N ASP A 318 -89.13 47.93 -44.93
CA ASP A 318 -89.16 48.72 -46.18
C ASP A 318 -90.33 48.32 -47.12
N ILE A 319 -90.96 47.16 -46.88
CA ILE A 319 -92.08 46.62 -47.68
C ILE A 319 -93.46 46.92 -47.03
N ALA A 320 -93.48 47.30 -45.75
CA ALA A 320 -94.68 47.66 -44.98
C ALA A 320 -94.88 49.18 -44.90
#